data_AF-A0A2E6W760-F1
#
_entry.id   AF-A0A2E6W760-F1
#
_cell.length_a   1.000
_cell.length_b   1.000
_cell.length_c   1.000
_cell.angle_alpha   90.00
_cell.angle_beta   90.00
_cell.angle_gamma   90.00
#
_symmetry.space_group_name_H-M   'P 1'
#
loop_
_entity.id
_entity.type
_entity.pdbx_description
1 polymer ?
#
loop_
_entity_poly.entity_id
_entity_poly.type
_entity_poly.pdbx_seq_one_letter_code
_entity_poly.pdbx_strand_id
1 'polypeptide(L)'
;MSKNHTNHLIVIKRITYFWVALLAFSIISLAINLQLNRTIATERLVHKDKLEMSSMGYLLAQKSDFLTSEARNFSVTANPEHLMLYWDEVDLHQKRDYAVRRLEQLSGNKTEIGLLALSKANSDALILTEIKSMRLVLDAHQVPEELMPMPVRRYILTADEKALTPNQKMLLAQKILFDDTYLQNKKSIMDPIKQFTERLAKRTLEEQSVIQARADHYQYALFACTVALALCIFCIIWMRILYLR
;
A
#
# COMPACT_ATOMS: atom_id res chain seq x y z
N MET A 1 47.33 63.26 0.04
CA MET A 1 46.24 62.84 -0.87
C MET A 1 46.23 61.34 -1.18
N SER A 2 47.38 60.70 -1.44
CA SER A 2 47.46 59.25 -1.77
C SER A 2 46.86 58.30 -0.71
N LYS A 3 47.10 58.53 0.60
CA LYS A 3 46.69 57.62 1.69
C LYS A 3 45.16 57.44 1.84
N ASN A 4 44.36 58.50 1.61
CA ASN A 4 42.90 58.42 1.65
C ASN A 4 42.35 57.62 0.46
N HIS A 5 42.90 57.81 -0.74
CA HIS A 5 42.46 57.08 -1.93
C HIS A 5 42.71 55.57 -1.78
N THR A 6 43.86 55.19 -1.22
CA THR A 6 44.19 53.78 -0.94
C THR A 6 43.24 53.15 0.08
N ASN A 7 42.88 53.87 1.16
CA ASN A 7 41.92 53.37 2.16
C ASN A 7 40.50 53.19 1.57
N HIS A 8 40.04 54.12 0.74
CA HIS A 8 38.76 54.01 0.03
C HIS A 8 38.71 52.77 -0.87
N LEU A 9 39.76 52.52 -1.65
CA LEU A 9 39.89 51.34 -2.51
C LEU A 9 39.87 50.03 -1.72
N ILE A 10 40.49 49.99 -0.53
CA ILE A 10 40.49 48.80 0.34
C ILE A 10 39.08 48.48 0.85
N VAL A 11 38.34 49.50 1.30
CA VAL A 11 36.96 49.31 1.80
C VAL A 11 36.02 48.86 0.69
N ILE A 12 36.11 49.46 -0.50
CA ILE A 12 35.31 49.07 -1.67
C ILE A 12 35.58 47.61 -2.04
N LYS A 13 36.85 47.19 -2.14
CA LYS A 13 37.20 45.78 -2.44
C LYS A 13 36.62 44.81 -1.41
N ARG A 14 36.68 45.16 -0.11
CA ARG A 14 36.08 44.34 0.97
C ARG A 14 34.57 44.21 0.81
N ILE A 15 33.86 45.32 0.58
CA ILE A 15 32.41 45.31 0.34
C ILE A 15 32.07 44.46 -0.89
N THR A 16 32.85 44.55 -1.97
CA THR A 16 32.67 43.71 -3.17
C THR A 16 32.81 42.21 -2.85
N TYR A 17 33.78 41.81 -2.01
CA TYR A 17 33.90 40.41 -1.59
C TYR A 17 32.67 39.90 -0.84
N PHE A 18 32.07 40.71 0.04
CA PHE A 18 30.83 40.32 0.74
C PHE A 18 29.64 40.23 -0.22
N TRP A 19 29.53 41.07 -1.24
CA TRP A 19 28.50 40.94 -2.27
C TRP A 19 28.65 39.66 -3.09
N VAL A 20 29.88 39.31 -3.48
CA VAL A 20 30.17 38.06 -4.19
C VAL A 20 29.82 36.85 -3.30
N ALA A 21 30.18 36.89 -2.01
CA ALA A 21 29.82 35.84 -1.06
C ALA A 21 28.31 35.71 -0.90
N LEU A 22 27.58 36.83 -0.80
CA LEU A 22 26.12 36.85 -0.69
C LEU A 22 25.46 36.21 -1.92
N LEU A 23 25.94 36.53 -3.13
CA LEU A 23 25.46 35.91 -4.36
C LEU A 23 25.78 34.41 -4.40
N ALA A 24 26.98 33.99 -3.99
CA ALA A 24 27.34 32.58 -3.92
C ALA A 24 26.46 31.79 -2.93
N PHE A 25 26.25 32.30 -1.70
CA PHE A 25 25.36 31.68 -0.72
C PHE A 25 23.90 31.65 -1.18
N SER A 26 23.44 32.65 -1.94
CA SER A 26 22.11 32.66 -2.54
C SER A 26 21.94 31.54 -3.57
N ILE A 27 22.93 31.34 -4.45
CA ILE A 27 22.93 30.23 -5.43
C ILE A 27 22.95 28.87 -4.71
N ILE A 28 23.78 28.71 -3.67
CA ILE A 28 23.84 27.48 -2.87
C ILE A 28 22.49 27.21 -2.19
N SER A 29 21.89 28.22 -1.56
CA SER A 29 20.58 28.11 -0.92
C SER A 29 19.49 27.71 -1.92
N LEU A 30 19.50 28.29 -3.13
CA LEU A 30 18.60 27.90 -4.21
C LEU A 30 18.81 26.44 -4.63
N ALA A 31 20.05 26.01 -4.79
CA ALA A 31 20.38 24.63 -5.14
C ALA A 31 19.91 23.62 -4.08
N ILE A 32 20.09 23.95 -2.79
CA ILE A 32 19.61 23.11 -1.69
C ILE A 32 18.08 23.04 -1.70
N ASN A 33 17.38 24.16 -1.88
CA ASN A 33 15.91 24.19 -2.00
C ASN A 33 15.41 23.30 -3.15
N LEU A 34 16.07 23.34 -4.30
CA LEU A 34 15.72 22.48 -5.43
C LEU A 34 15.90 21.00 -5.12
N GLN A 35 16.98 20.61 -4.42
CA GLN A 35 17.20 19.22 -3.99
C GLN A 35 16.19 18.76 -2.93
N LEU A 36 15.89 19.62 -1.95
CA LEU A 36 14.90 19.32 -0.91
C LEU A 36 13.51 19.13 -1.53
N ASN A 37 13.09 20.03 -2.42
CA ASN A 37 11.80 19.93 -3.12
C ASN A 37 11.72 18.67 -3.98
N ARG A 38 12.80 18.28 -4.67
CA ARG A 38 12.85 17.02 -5.42
C ARG A 38 12.71 15.81 -4.50
N THR A 39 13.41 15.80 -3.37
CA THR A 39 13.36 14.71 -2.38
C THR A 39 11.94 14.54 -1.83
N ILE A 40 11.30 15.63 -1.42
CA ILE A 40 9.92 15.63 -0.92
C ILE A 40 8.93 15.18 -2.01
N ALA A 41 9.11 15.63 -3.26
CA ALA A 41 8.24 15.22 -4.35
C ALA A 41 8.34 13.71 -4.64
N THR A 42 9.56 13.17 -4.66
CA THR A 42 9.77 11.72 -4.85
C THR A 42 9.21 10.92 -3.68
N GLU A 43 9.37 11.40 -2.45
CA GLU A 43 8.80 10.77 -1.25
C GLU A 43 7.27 10.69 -1.32
N ARG A 44 6.60 11.79 -1.71
CA ARG A 44 5.13 11.82 -1.80
C ARG A 44 4.59 10.79 -2.79
N LEU A 45 5.26 10.60 -3.93
CA LEU A 45 4.87 9.59 -4.91
C LEU A 45 5.03 8.17 -4.36
N VAL A 46 6.21 7.86 -3.80
CA VAL A 46 6.48 6.55 -3.18
C VAL A 46 5.53 6.28 -2.02
N HIS A 47 5.20 7.29 -1.22
CA HIS A 47 4.26 7.16 -0.11
C HIS A 47 2.84 6.86 -0.61
N LYS A 48 2.41 7.53 -1.68
CA LYS A 48 1.10 7.25 -2.31
C LYS A 48 1.02 5.82 -2.80
N ASP A 49 2.04 5.32 -3.50
CA ASP A 49 2.07 3.95 -4.00
C ASP A 49 2.02 2.94 -2.85
N LYS A 50 2.74 3.19 -1.74
CA LYS A 50 2.69 2.35 -0.54
C LYS A 50 1.32 2.33 0.15
N LEU A 51 0.64 3.48 0.23
CA LEU A 51 -0.73 3.54 0.76
C LEU A 51 -1.69 2.74 -0.12
N GLU A 52 -1.54 2.86 -1.44
CA GLU A 52 -2.34 2.09 -2.39
C GLU A 52 -2.06 0.59 -2.28
N MET A 53 -0.79 0.18 -2.19
CA MET A 53 -0.41 -1.21 -1.95
C MET A 53 -1.01 -1.75 -0.64
N SER A 54 -0.96 -0.97 0.44
CA SER A 54 -1.57 -1.36 1.72
C SER A 54 -3.08 -1.54 1.59
N SER A 55 -3.75 -0.61 0.90
CA SER A 55 -5.19 -0.68 0.59
C SER A 55 -5.55 -1.93 -0.22
N MET A 56 -4.74 -2.29 -1.22
CA MET A 56 -4.97 -3.49 -2.02
C MET A 56 -4.75 -4.77 -1.20
N GLY A 57 -3.75 -4.81 -0.32
CA GLY A 57 -3.55 -5.92 0.62
C GLY A 57 -4.76 -6.10 1.55
N TYR A 58 -5.29 -5.01 2.09
CA TYR A 58 -6.51 -5.03 2.89
C TYR A 58 -7.75 -5.46 2.09
N LEU A 59 -7.91 -4.96 0.86
CA LEU A 59 -9.00 -5.35 -0.02
C LEU A 59 -8.99 -6.86 -0.31
N LEU A 60 -7.82 -7.43 -0.60
CA LEU A 60 -7.66 -8.87 -0.83
C LEU A 60 -8.05 -9.68 0.43
N ALA A 61 -7.59 -9.26 1.61
CA ALA A 61 -7.95 -9.89 2.88
C ALA A 61 -9.46 -9.83 3.14
N GLN A 62 -10.04 -8.63 3.04
CA GLN A 62 -11.47 -8.40 3.28
C GLN A 62 -12.33 -9.24 2.33
N LYS A 63 -11.96 -9.32 1.05
CA LYS A 63 -12.77 -10.02 0.05
C LYS A 63 -12.61 -11.54 0.10
N SER A 64 -11.44 -12.01 0.53
CA SER A 64 -11.25 -13.42 0.85
C SER A 64 -12.08 -13.83 2.07
N ASP A 65 -12.08 -13.01 3.12
CA ASP A 65 -12.89 -13.26 4.32
C ASP A 65 -14.39 -13.22 4.01
N PHE A 66 -14.83 -12.24 3.21
CA PHE A 66 -16.20 -12.11 2.72
C PHE A 66 -16.68 -13.38 2.04
N LEU A 67 -15.98 -13.89 1.01
CA LEU A 67 -16.38 -15.11 0.30
C LEU A 67 -16.51 -16.32 1.24
N THR A 68 -15.53 -16.54 2.11
CA THR A 68 -15.59 -17.65 3.08
C THR A 68 -16.74 -17.51 4.07
N SER A 69 -17.17 -16.28 4.36
CA SER A 69 -18.27 -15.98 5.27
C SER A 69 -19.61 -16.18 4.58
N GLU A 70 -19.78 -15.70 3.34
CA GLU A 70 -20.99 -15.91 2.55
C GLU A 70 -21.24 -17.39 2.26
N ALA A 71 -20.20 -18.17 1.92
CA ALA A 71 -20.32 -19.61 1.75
C ALA A 71 -20.80 -20.32 3.03
N ARG A 72 -20.23 -19.96 4.19
CA ARG A 72 -20.63 -20.49 5.50
C ARG A 72 -22.04 -20.09 5.88
N ASN A 73 -22.39 -18.81 5.73
CA ASN A 73 -23.72 -18.29 6.03
C ASN A 73 -24.78 -18.99 5.17
N PHE A 74 -24.50 -19.19 3.88
CA PHE A 74 -25.37 -19.96 3.00
C PHE A 74 -25.53 -21.41 3.47
N SER A 75 -24.43 -22.07 3.87
CA SER A 75 -24.48 -23.47 4.32
C SER A 75 -25.37 -23.71 5.55
N VAL A 76 -25.51 -22.69 6.40
CA VAL A 76 -26.31 -22.74 7.63
C VAL A 76 -27.74 -22.28 7.39
N THR A 77 -27.93 -21.21 6.63
CA THR A 77 -29.23 -20.53 6.52
C THR A 77 -30.04 -20.92 5.30
N ALA A 78 -29.39 -21.44 4.25
CA ALA A 78 -29.95 -21.60 2.91
C ALA A 78 -30.57 -20.31 2.33
N ASN A 79 -30.23 -19.13 2.88
CA ASN A 79 -30.72 -17.85 2.37
C ASN A 79 -30.04 -17.53 1.01
N PRO A 80 -30.80 -17.44 -0.10
CA PRO A 80 -30.23 -17.23 -1.43
C PRO A 80 -29.44 -15.93 -1.57
N GLU A 81 -29.65 -14.93 -0.70
CA GLU A 81 -28.86 -13.70 -0.68
C GLU A 81 -27.35 -13.98 -0.54
N HIS A 82 -26.96 -14.88 0.36
CA HIS A 82 -25.54 -15.23 0.55
C HIS A 82 -24.94 -15.91 -0.68
N LEU A 83 -25.73 -16.77 -1.35
CA LEU A 83 -25.30 -17.40 -2.59
C LEU A 83 -25.10 -16.36 -3.69
N MET A 84 -26.04 -15.42 -3.84
CA MET A 84 -25.97 -14.33 -4.81
C MET A 84 -24.75 -13.43 -4.55
N LEU A 85 -24.57 -12.96 -3.31
CA LEU A 85 -23.45 -12.11 -2.91
C LEU A 85 -22.09 -12.77 -3.16
N TYR A 86 -21.99 -14.09 -2.91
CA TYR A 86 -20.79 -14.86 -3.22
C TYR A 86 -20.48 -14.84 -4.72
N TRP A 87 -21.45 -15.19 -5.57
CA TRP A 87 -21.23 -15.29 -7.02
C TRP A 87 -21.08 -13.92 -7.69
N ASP A 88 -21.72 -12.86 -7.18
CA ASP A 88 -21.49 -11.49 -7.65
C ASP A 88 -20.04 -11.05 -7.43
N GLU A 89 -19.44 -11.42 -6.29
CA GLU A 89 -18.03 -11.13 -6.05
C GLU A 89 -17.10 -11.97 -6.94
N VAL A 90 -17.42 -13.25 -7.17
CA VAL A 90 -16.60 -14.15 -8.01
C VAL A 90 -16.68 -13.80 -9.49
N ASP A 91 -17.87 -13.52 -10.02
CA ASP A 91 -18.07 -13.37 -11.47
C ASP A 91 -18.01 -11.90 -11.91
N LEU A 92 -18.60 -10.98 -11.14
CA LEU A 92 -18.75 -9.57 -11.57
C LEU A 92 -17.66 -8.67 -11.01
N HIS A 93 -17.45 -8.69 -9.69
CA HIS A 93 -16.58 -7.71 -9.05
C HIS A 93 -15.10 -8.08 -9.08
N GLN A 94 -14.78 -9.36 -8.90
CA GLN A 94 -13.43 -9.91 -8.99
C GLN A 94 -12.40 -9.04 -8.23
N LYS A 95 -12.75 -8.55 -7.03
CA LYS A 95 -11.92 -7.55 -6.33
C LYS A 95 -10.61 -8.13 -5.84
N ARG A 96 -10.59 -9.44 -5.54
CA ARG A 96 -9.36 -10.19 -5.24
C ARG A 96 -8.38 -10.15 -6.43
N ASP A 97 -8.85 -10.46 -7.62
CA ASP A 97 -8.05 -10.40 -8.86
C ASP A 97 -7.59 -8.98 -9.19
N TYR A 98 -8.47 -8.00 -9.03
CA TYR A 98 -8.12 -6.59 -9.17
C TYR A 98 -6.99 -6.18 -8.21
N ALA A 99 -7.10 -6.55 -6.93
CA ALA A 99 -6.09 -6.24 -5.91
C ALA A 99 -4.72 -6.83 -6.28
N VAL A 100 -4.67 -8.10 -6.70
CA VAL A 100 -3.42 -8.76 -7.12
C VAL A 100 -2.82 -8.08 -8.34
N ARG A 101 -3.60 -7.86 -9.41
CA ARG A 101 -3.11 -7.16 -10.62
C ARG A 101 -2.60 -5.75 -10.31
N ARG A 102 -3.28 -5.03 -9.42
CA ARG A 102 -2.85 -3.68 -9.03
C ARG A 102 -1.57 -3.70 -8.22
N LEU A 103 -1.41 -4.69 -7.33
CA LEU A 103 -0.18 -4.90 -6.56
C LEU A 103 1.01 -5.28 -7.45
N GLU A 104 0.81 -6.07 -8.50
CA GLU A 104 1.83 -6.38 -9.50
C GLU A 104 2.31 -5.15 -10.28
N GLN A 105 1.43 -4.19 -10.52
CA GLN A 105 1.78 -2.92 -11.18
C GLN A 105 2.54 -1.96 -10.25
N LEU A 106 2.21 -1.96 -8.96
CA LEU A 106 2.77 -1.03 -7.98
C LEU A 106 4.08 -1.53 -7.36
N SER A 107 4.22 -2.84 -7.16
CA SER A 107 5.37 -3.40 -6.45
C SER A 107 6.47 -3.86 -7.42
N GLY A 108 7.70 -3.40 -7.19
CA GLY A 108 8.89 -4.01 -7.79
C GLY A 108 9.39 -5.26 -7.05
N ASN A 109 8.81 -5.59 -5.89
CA ASN A 109 9.28 -6.66 -5.03
C ASN A 109 8.58 -7.99 -5.35
N LYS A 110 9.28 -8.83 -6.14
CA LYS A 110 8.77 -10.16 -6.57
C LYS A 110 8.39 -11.07 -5.39
N THR A 111 9.07 -10.97 -4.26
CA THR A 111 8.77 -11.79 -3.08
C THR A 111 7.44 -11.37 -2.45
N GLU A 112 7.19 -10.06 -2.35
CA GLU A 112 5.92 -9.51 -1.86
C GLU A 112 4.76 -9.88 -2.80
N ILE A 113 4.97 -9.78 -4.11
CA ILE A 113 3.99 -10.21 -5.13
C ILE A 113 3.70 -11.71 -5.01
N GLY A 114 4.74 -12.54 -4.84
CA GLY A 114 4.59 -13.99 -4.71
C GLY A 114 3.71 -14.41 -3.53
N LEU A 115 3.75 -13.68 -2.41
CA LEU A 115 2.85 -13.93 -1.27
C LEU A 115 1.38 -13.70 -1.63
N LEU A 116 1.10 -12.66 -2.40
CA LEU A 116 -0.27 -12.30 -2.80
C LEU A 116 -0.81 -13.27 -3.85
N ALA A 117 0.02 -13.68 -4.81
CA ALA A 117 -0.31 -14.71 -5.79
C ALA A 117 -0.60 -16.06 -5.10
N LEU A 118 0.21 -16.43 -4.09
CA LEU A 118 -0.03 -17.62 -3.29
C LEU A 118 -1.36 -17.54 -2.53
N SER A 119 -1.66 -16.40 -1.90
CA SER A 119 -2.94 -16.19 -1.23
C SER A 119 -4.13 -16.37 -2.18
N LYS A 120 -4.07 -15.75 -3.36
CA LYS A 120 -5.12 -15.91 -4.38
C LYS A 120 -5.26 -17.35 -4.83
N ALA A 121 -4.15 -18.03 -5.14
CA ALA A 121 -4.18 -19.43 -5.56
C ALA A 121 -4.82 -20.34 -4.50
N ASN A 122 -4.50 -20.13 -3.22
CA ASN A 122 -5.11 -20.85 -2.11
C ASN A 122 -6.62 -20.55 -2.01
N SER A 123 -7.02 -19.29 -2.27
CA SER A 123 -8.42 -18.90 -2.26
C SER A 123 -9.19 -19.53 -3.42
N ASP A 124 -8.62 -19.56 -4.61
CA ASP A 124 -9.24 -20.16 -5.79
C ASP A 124 -9.36 -21.68 -5.64
N ALA A 125 -8.39 -22.33 -4.96
CA ALA A 125 -8.49 -23.73 -4.59
C ALA A 125 -9.62 -24.01 -3.58
N LEU A 126 -9.87 -23.10 -2.64
CA LEU A 126 -10.92 -23.24 -1.62
C LEU A 126 -12.33 -23.19 -2.21
N ILE A 127 -12.52 -22.47 -3.33
CA ILE A 127 -13.80 -22.33 -4.03
C ILE A 127 -14.43 -23.70 -4.35
N LEU A 128 -13.64 -24.73 -4.65
CA LEU A 128 -14.20 -26.06 -4.95
C LEU A 128 -14.93 -26.68 -3.74
N THR A 129 -14.38 -26.50 -2.54
CA THR A 129 -15.02 -26.96 -1.30
C THR A 129 -16.30 -26.16 -1.02
N GLU A 130 -16.27 -24.86 -1.29
CA GLU A 130 -17.42 -23.97 -1.14
C GLU A 130 -18.54 -24.31 -2.14
N ILE A 131 -18.19 -24.58 -3.40
CA ILE A 131 -19.10 -25.08 -4.44
C ILE A 131 -19.77 -26.38 -4.00
N LYS A 132 -19.00 -27.33 -3.46
CA LYS A 132 -19.55 -28.59 -2.96
C LYS A 132 -20.59 -28.35 -1.86
N SER A 133 -20.29 -27.45 -0.91
CA SER A 133 -21.22 -27.10 0.17
C SER A 133 -22.50 -26.48 -0.39
N MET A 134 -22.37 -25.51 -1.30
CA MET A 134 -23.52 -24.87 -1.95
C MET A 134 -24.36 -25.89 -2.73
N ARG A 135 -23.72 -26.82 -3.44
CA ARG A 135 -24.42 -27.86 -4.18
C ARG A 135 -25.21 -28.78 -3.25
N LEU A 136 -24.62 -29.19 -2.13
CA LEU A 136 -25.31 -30.01 -1.12
C LEU A 136 -26.53 -29.31 -0.53
N VAL A 137 -26.43 -28.01 -0.22
CA VAL A 137 -27.57 -27.21 0.28
C VAL A 137 -28.68 -27.12 -0.77
N LEU A 138 -28.35 -26.75 -2.00
CA LEU A 138 -29.36 -26.60 -3.06
C LEU A 138 -30.05 -27.94 -3.39
N ASP A 139 -29.30 -29.05 -3.37
CA ASP A 139 -29.84 -30.40 -3.57
C ASP A 139 -30.74 -30.84 -2.40
N ALA A 140 -30.36 -30.53 -1.15
CA ALA A 140 -31.20 -30.78 0.02
C ALA A 140 -32.56 -30.05 -0.05
N HIS A 141 -32.56 -28.83 -0.59
CA HIS A 141 -33.75 -28.02 -0.81
C HIS A 141 -34.47 -28.28 -2.15
N GLN A 142 -34.01 -29.27 -2.93
CA GLN A 142 -34.57 -29.64 -4.23
C GLN A 142 -34.67 -28.46 -5.22
N VAL A 143 -33.72 -27.52 -5.14
CA VAL A 143 -33.67 -26.39 -6.07
C VAL A 143 -33.40 -26.91 -7.48
N PRO A 144 -34.20 -26.53 -8.49
CA PRO A 144 -33.95 -26.92 -9.88
C PRO A 144 -32.55 -26.50 -10.34
N GLU A 145 -31.86 -27.38 -11.06
CA GLU A 145 -30.48 -27.12 -11.52
C GLU A 145 -30.36 -25.85 -12.35
N GLU A 146 -31.38 -25.54 -13.13
CA GLU A 146 -31.52 -24.34 -13.97
C GLU A 146 -31.48 -23.01 -13.18
N LEU A 147 -31.82 -23.04 -11.89
CA LEU A 147 -31.72 -21.89 -10.98
C LEU A 147 -30.37 -21.81 -10.27
N MET A 148 -29.55 -22.86 -10.35
CA MET A 148 -28.24 -22.88 -9.69
C MET A 148 -27.20 -22.11 -10.52
N PRO A 149 -26.25 -21.39 -9.86
CA PRO A 149 -25.08 -20.83 -10.52
C PRO A 149 -24.31 -21.91 -11.31
N MET A 150 -23.78 -21.55 -12.48
CA MET A 150 -23.17 -22.51 -13.41
C MET A 150 -22.06 -23.39 -12.79
N PRO A 151 -21.13 -22.85 -11.98
CA PRO A 151 -20.11 -23.69 -11.33
C PRO A 151 -20.71 -24.69 -10.33
N VAL A 152 -21.75 -24.29 -9.60
CA VAL A 152 -22.48 -25.16 -8.66
C VAL A 152 -23.27 -26.23 -9.39
N ARG A 153 -23.93 -25.86 -10.50
CA ARG A 153 -24.64 -26.80 -11.37
C ARG A 153 -23.73 -27.91 -11.90
N ARG A 154 -22.52 -27.55 -12.33
CA ARG A 154 -21.54 -28.46 -12.92
C ARG A 154 -20.88 -29.39 -11.91
N TYR A 155 -20.97 -29.09 -10.61
CA TYR A 155 -20.43 -29.95 -9.59
C TYR A 155 -21.30 -31.20 -9.43
N ILE A 156 -20.71 -32.37 -9.68
CA ILE A 156 -21.38 -33.66 -9.59
C ILE A 156 -21.16 -34.22 -8.18
N LEU A 157 -22.23 -34.36 -7.41
CA LEU A 157 -22.20 -35.07 -6.13
C LEU A 157 -21.84 -36.55 -6.36
N THR A 158 -21.07 -37.13 -5.44
CA THR A 158 -20.78 -38.58 -5.49
C THR A 158 -22.06 -39.40 -5.30
N ALA A 159 -22.02 -40.69 -5.65
CA ALA A 159 -23.17 -41.58 -5.46
C ALA A 159 -23.63 -41.60 -3.98
N ASP A 160 -22.68 -41.66 -3.05
CA ASP A 160 -22.95 -41.65 -1.61
C ASP A 160 -23.56 -40.31 -1.16
N GLU A 161 -23.01 -39.18 -1.63
CA GLU A 161 -23.52 -37.84 -1.32
C GLU A 161 -24.93 -37.62 -1.86
N LYS A 162 -25.22 -38.13 -3.06
CA LYS A 162 -26.55 -38.04 -3.68
C LYS A 162 -27.59 -38.85 -2.91
N ALA A 163 -27.20 -40.02 -2.39
CA ALA A 163 -28.05 -40.92 -1.60
C ALA A 163 -28.37 -40.41 -0.19
N LEU A 164 -27.66 -39.37 0.30
CA LEU A 164 -27.94 -38.76 1.60
C LEU A 164 -29.36 -38.15 1.65
N THR A 165 -29.98 -38.23 2.83
CA THR A 165 -31.22 -37.50 3.11
C THR A 165 -30.98 -35.98 3.08
N PRO A 166 -32.02 -35.15 2.87
CA PRO A 166 -31.88 -33.69 2.91
C PRO A 166 -31.16 -33.17 4.16
N ASN A 167 -31.50 -33.69 5.35
CA ASN A 167 -30.85 -33.28 6.60
C ASN A 167 -29.37 -33.69 6.64
N GLN A 168 -29.01 -34.87 6.15
CA GLN A 168 -27.61 -35.30 6.08
C GLN A 168 -26.79 -34.46 5.10
N LYS A 169 -27.39 -34.03 3.97
CA LYS A 169 -26.75 -33.11 3.02
C LYS A 169 -26.47 -31.77 3.66
N MET A 170 -27.42 -31.20 4.40
CA MET A 170 -27.21 -29.95 5.15
C MET A 170 -26.11 -30.09 6.20
N LEU A 171 -26.10 -31.18 6.97
CA LEU A 171 -25.05 -31.44 7.96
C LEU A 171 -23.67 -31.58 7.30
N LEU A 172 -23.59 -32.26 6.16
CA LEU A 172 -22.34 -32.38 5.41
C LEU A 172 -21.88 -31.03 4.84
N ALA A 173 -22.79 -30.24 4.27
CA ALA A 173 -22.52 -28.92 3.72
C ALA A 173 -21.92 -27.97 4.77
N GLN A 174 -22.46 -28.00 5.99
CA GLN A 174 -21.91 -27.26 7.11
C GLN A 174 -20.56 -27.86 7.54
N LYS A 175 -20.50 -29.16 7.80
CA LYS A 175 -19.27 -29.81 8.29
C LYS A 175 -18.03 -29.45 7.46
N ILE A 176 -18.11 -29.49 6.13
CA ILE A 176 -16.96 -29.22 5.26
C ILE A 176 -16.49 -27.75 5.26
N LEU A 177 -17.30 -26.81 5.75
CA LEU A 177 -16.92 -25.39 5.87
C LEU A 177 -16.50 -25.00 7.30
N PHE A 178 -16.78 -25.86 8.28
CA PHE A 178 -16.51 -25.62 9.69
C PHE A 178 -15.50 -26.61 10.30
N ASP A 179 -14.95 -27.53 9.50
CA ASP A 179 -13.89 -28.43 9.94
C ASP A 179 -12.50 -27.77 9.99
N ASP A 180 -11.56 -28.46 10.64
CA ASP A 180 -10.18 -27.99 10.81
C ASP A 180 -9.45 -27.85 9.47
N THR A 181 -9.81 -28.65 8.47
CA THR A 181 -9.18 -28.59 7.14
C THR A 181 -9.54 -27.29 6.44
N TYR A 182 -10.82 -26.91 6.48
CA TYR A 182 -11.27 -25.63 5.96
C TYR A 182 -10.65 -24.46 6.72
N LEU A 183 -10.60 -24.52 8.05
CA LEU A 183 -9.97 -23.47 8.86
C LEU A 183 -8.48 -23.30 8.52
N GLN A 184 -7.77 -24.40 8.30
CA GLN A 184 -6.37 -24.38 7.89
C GLN A 184 -6.19 -23.85 6.46
N ASN A 185 -7.11 -24.17 5.54
CA ASN A 185 -7.10 -23.60 4.19
C ASN A 185 -7.36 -22.09 4.23
N LYS A 186 -8.36 -21.63 5.00
CA LYS A 186 -8.61 -20.21 5.23
C LYS A 186 -7.38 -19.51 5.80
N LYS A 187 -6.69 -20.12 6.77
CA LYS A 187 -5.43 -19.59 7.31
C LYS A 187 -4.35 -19.49 6.23
N SER A 188 -4.24 -20.48 5.36
CA SER A 188 -3.28 -20.49 4.23
C SER A 188 -3.56 -19.39 3.20
N ILE A 189 -4.79 -18.86 3.14
CA ILE A 189 -5.15 -17.67 2.35
C ILE A 189 -4.70 -16.39 3.07
N MET A 190 -4.96 -16.29 4.37
CA MET A 190 -4.76 -15.05 5.14
C MET A 190 -3.30 -14.79 5.55
N ASP A 191 -2.55 -15.84 5.89
CA ASP A 191 -1.17 -15.72 6.39
C ASP A 191 -0.22 -15.03 5.37
N PRO A 192 -0.24 -15.36 4.07
CA PRO A 192 0.59 -14.64 3.09
C PRO A 192 0.23 -13.15 2.96
N ILE A 193 -1.07 -12.80 3.06
CA ILE A 193 -1.51 -11.39 3.02
C ILE A 193 -0.99 -10.65 4.25
N LYS A 194 -1.06 -11.28 5.43
CA LYS A 194 -0.51 -10.71 6.66
C LYS A 194 1.01 -10.52 6.57
N GLN A 195 1.73 -11.50 6.04
CA GLN A 195 3.17 -11.36 5.81
C GLN A 195 3.50 -10.22 4.84
N PHE A 196 2.70 -10.06 3.78
CA PHE A 196 2.85 -8.94 2.85
C PHE A 196 2.65 -7.59 3.56
N THR A 197 1.55 -7.42 4.31
CA THR A 197 1.25 -6.13 4.97
C THR A 197 2.29 -5.80 6.04
N GLU A 198 2.77 -6.78 6.82
CA GLU A 198 3.85 -6.59 7.79
C GLU A 198 5.17 -6.19 7.14
N ARG A 199 5.53 -6.82 6.01
CA ARG A 199 6.74 -6.48 5.25
C ARG A 199 6.65 -5.08 4.64
N LEU A 200 5.51 -4.74 4.04
CA LEU A 200 5.26 -3.42 3.48
C LEU A 200 5.33 -2.35 4.57
N ALA A 201 4.72 -2.59 5.74
CA ALA A 201 4.77 -1.68 6.87
C ALA A 201 6.21 -1.48 7.37
N LYS A 202 6.96 -2.57 7.59
CA LYS A 202 8.35 -2.52 8.02
C LYS A 202 9.22 -1.73 7.04
N ARG A 203 9.16 -2.06 5.75
CA ARG A 203 9.89 -1.36 4.69
C ARG A 203 9.49 0.11 4.60
N THR A 204 8.22 0.42 4.81
CA THR A 204 7.73 1.81 4.82
C THR A 204 8.35 2.62 5.95
N LEU A 205 8.40 2.05 7.16
CA LEU A 205 9.01 2.70 8.33
C LEU A 205 10.52 2.90 8.15
N GLU A 206 11.23 1.89 7.66
CA GLU A 206 12.67 1.97 7.38
C GLU A 206 12.97 3.07 6.34
N GLU A 207 12.27 3.09 5.21
CA GLU A 207 12.45 4.11 4.19
C GLU A 207 12.06 5.53 4.69
N GLN A 208 11.01 5.66 5.50
CA GLN A 208 10.63 6.95 6.09
C GLN A 208 11.73 7.54 6.98
N SER A 209 12.36 6.73 7.84
CA SER A 209 13.45 7.19 8.70
C SER A 209 14.66 7.72 7.91
N VAL A 210 15.00 7.06 6.80
CA VAL A 210 16.10 7.48 5.91
C VAL A 210 15.76 8.79 5.21
N ILE A 211 14.51 8.96 4.78
CA ILE A 211 14.07 10.19 4.10
C ILE A 211 14.02 11.37 5.09
N GLN A 212 13.51 11.16 6.31
CA GLN A 212 13.52 12.17 7.37
C GLN A 212 14.95 12.65 7.67
N ALA A 213 15.91 11.73 7.84
CA ALA A 213 17.31 12.09 8.08
C ALA A 213 17.91 12.94 6.93
N ARG A 214 17.55 12.65 5.67
CA ARG A 214 17.98 13.46 4.52
C ARG A 214 17.31 14.82 4.48
N ALA A 215 16.01 14.89 4.76
CA ALA A 215 15.27 16.15 4.82
C ALA A 215 15.83 17.07 5.92
N ASP A 216 16.09 16.50 7.10
CA ASP A 216 16.72 17.20 8.23
C ASP A 216 18.10 17.76 7.84
N HIS A 217 18.92 16.96 7.15
CA HIS A 217 20.23 17.41 6.68
C HIS A 217 20.13 18.64 5.75
N TYR A 218 19.21 18.62 4.78
CA TYR A 218 18.98 19.77 3.91
C TYR A 218 18.40 20.97 4.66
N GLN A 219 17.53 20.74 5.64
CA GLN A 219 16.95 21.79 6.47
C GLN A 219 18.01 22.49 7.34
N TYR A 220 18.92 21.73 7.96
CA TYR A 220 20.05 22.29 8.70
C TYR A 220 21.02 23.05 7.78
N ALA A 221 21.29 22.54 6.58
CA ALA A 221 22.15 23.23 5.61
C ALA A 221 21.53 24.55 5.12
N LEU A 222 20.20 24.59 4.91
CA LEU A 222 19.47 25.82 4.59
C LEU A 222 19.55 26.83 5.73
N PHE A 223 19.34 26.37 6.98
CA PHE A 223 19.44 27.24 8.15
C PHE A 223 20.85 27.83 8.31
N ALA A 224 21.91 27.05 8.07
CA ALA A 224 23.27 27.56 8.07
C ALA A 224 23.49 28.63 6.98
N CYS A 225 22.95 28.41 5.77
CA CYS A 225 23.04 29.37 4.68
C CYS A 225 22.27 30.67 4.97
N THR A 226 21.09 30.62 5.59
CA THR A 226 20.33 31.82 5.94
C THR A 226 21.03 32.65 7.01
N VAL A 227 21.63 32.00 8.01
CA VAL A 227 22.47 32.68 9.01
C VAL A 227 23.69 33.34 8.34
N ALA A 228 24.39 32.64 7.44
CA ALA A 228 25.53 33.18 6.71
C ALA A 228 25.17 34.41 5.84
N LEU A 229 24.01 34.37 5.17
CA LEU A 229 23.48 35.50 4.40
C LEU A 229 23.18 36.71 5.30
N ALA A 230 22.54 36.49 6.45
CA ALA A 230 22.25 37.55 7.41
C ALA A 230 23.53 38.22 7.95
N LEU A 231 24.56 37.42 8.25
CA LEU A 231 25.87 37.93 8.67
C LEU A 231 26.56 38.74 7.56
N CYS A 232 26.51 38.28 6.30
CA CYS A 232 27.05 39.04 5.16
C CYS A 232 26.38 40.41 5.03
N ILE A 233 25.04 40.46 5.13
CA ILE A 233 24.27 41.71 5.09
C ILE A 233 24.67 42.62 6.25
N PHE A 234 24.75 42.08 7.47
CA PHE A 234 25.18 42.84 8.64
C PHE A 234 26.58 43.46 8.46
N CYS A 235 27.56 42.68 7.98
CA CYS A 235 28.91 43.17 7.71
C CYS A 235 28.94 44.28 6.64
N ILE A 236 28.14 44.16 5.56
CA ILE A 236 28.03 45.19 4.52
C ILE A 236 27.49 46.49 5.12
N ILE A 237 26.41 46.42 5.90
CA ILE A 237 25.80 47.59 6.55
C ILE A 237 26.79 48.24 7.53
N TRP A 238 27.42 47.44 8.38
CA TRP A 238 28.37 47.91 9.38
C TRP A 238 29.57 48.64 8.74
N MET A 239 30.18 48.06 7.70
CA MET A 239 31.28 48.70 6.99
C MET A 239 30.86 49.98 6.27
N ARG A 240 29.65 50.04 5.73
CA ARG A 240 29.12 51.26 5.09
C ARG A 240 28.93 52.39 6.10
N ILE A 241 28.43 52.08 7.30
CA ILE A 241 28.29 53.06 8.38
C ILE A 241 29.66 53.58 8.83
N LEU A 242 30.63 52.68 9.02
CA LEU A 242 32.00 53.07 9.39
C LEU A 242 32.70 53.92 8.33
N TYR A 243 32.39 53.70 7.04
CA TYR A 243 32.95 54.47 5.94
C TYR A 243 32.34 55.87 5.78
N LEU A 244 31.07 56.03 6.17
CA LEU A 244 30.35 57.31 6.13
C LEU A 244 30.66 58.22 7.33
N ARG A 245 31.32 57.68 8.37
CA ARG A 245 31.85 58.42 9.52
C ARG A 245 33.29 58.83 9.26
#